data_AF-A0A7Y8LFL5-F1
#
_entry.id   AF-A0A7Y8LFL5-F1
#
_cell.length_a   1.000
_cell.length_b   1.000
_cell.length_c   1.000
_cell.angle_alpha   90.00
_cell.angle_beta   90.00
_cell.angle_gamma   90.00
#
_symmetry.space_group_name_H-M   'P 1'
#
loop_
_entity.id
_entity.type
_entity.pdbx_description
1 polymer ?
#
loop_
_entity_poly.entity_id
_entity_poly.type
_entity_poly.pdbx_seq_one_letter_code
_entity_poly.pdbx_strand_id
1 'polypeptide(L)'
;MGKSLFIDVREKEITFLVFELKGNRYELLESKKYPITEKGLFSFSDLIIDFEDAYLSLPVSYLNFRIVDLPFSDKERIREVLPFELDGMILGGIDSVIFDDIVVDSSSGKYQVLAVYAEKKMIEGMLAQLKSHNIDPVFITSLELRKILKDFSLDKLFSPDITDNQGRIALAIEEMFNPSINLRKDEFSYTRDSEKIKKSMKISVVLILLIALILVFDLLFRIISTKREVAFLQNTMRKTYTDIFPEEKNIVNAPHQLKAHLKELKNKEALFLGVDPLDSLLRISQIEKRGVVFNEIIIDKQNLILKGEAPSLSAIQEMQVRLEEFFDEVSISDSRTSASGNMLFTITVKEKV
;
A
#
# COMPACT_ATOMS: atom_id res chain seq x y z
N MET A 1 -36.80 3.16 12.15
CA MET A 1 -37.34 4.40 11.54
C MET A 1 -36.98 5.49 12.50
N GLY A 2 -36.11 6.41 12.09
CA GLY A 2 -35.55 7.42 12.99
C GLY A 2 -36.62 8.46 13.34
N LYS A 3 -36.83 8.66 14.64
CA LYS A 3 -37.65 9.75 15.16
C LYS A 3 -36.75 10.93 15.51
N SER A 4 -37.23 12.13 15.21
CA SER A 4 -36.51 13.36 15.48
C SER A 4 -37.36 14.27 16.36
N LEU A 5 -36.76 14.82 17.41
CA LEU A 5 -37.40 15.80 18.28
C LEU A 5 -36.96 17.21 17.86
N PHE A 6 -37.91 18.10 17.63
CA PHE A 6 -37.64 19.52 17.39
C PHE A 6 -38.26 20.34 18.51
N ILE A 7 -37.43 21.08 19.23
CA ILE A 7 -37.81 21.90 20.38
C ILE A 7 -37.86 23.35 19.93
N ASP A 8 -39.04 23.95 19.95
CA ASP A 8 -39.27 25.31 19.53
C ASP A 8 -39.55 26.20 20.74
N VAL A 9 -38.57 27.02 21.12
CA VAL A 9 -38.65 27.94 22.25
C VAL A 9 -39.30 29.24 21.79
N ARG A 10 -40.25 29.74 22.58
CA ARG A 10 -40.94 31.02 22.40
C ARG A 10 -40.86 31.81 23.71
N GLU A 11 -41.30 33.07 23.71
CA GLU A 11 -41.18 33.92 24.92
C GLU A 11 -41.93 33.38 26.16
N LYS A 12 -43.06 32.70 25.96
CA LYS A 12 -43.95 32.26 27.05
C LYS A 12 -44.17 30.75 27.10
N GLU A 13 -43.73 30.02 26.08
CA GLU A 13 -44.03 28.60 25.93
C GLU A 13 -42.97 27.91 25.06
N ILE A 14 -42.90 26.60 25.18
CA ILE A 14 -42.01 25.73 24.41
C ILE A 14 -42.85 24.66 23.76
N THR A 15 -42.62 24.42 22.48
CA THR A 15 -43.30 23.38 21.71
C THR A 15 -42.34 22.26 21.39
N PHE A 16 -42.74 21.03 21.66
CA PHE A 16 -42.02 19.82 21.30
C PHE A 16 -42.74 19.22 20.09
N LEU A 17 -42.06 19.16 18.96
CA LEU A 17 -42.54 18.58 17.72
C LEU A 17 -41.77 17.29 17.46
N VAL A 18 -42.47 16.16 17.39
CA VAL A 18 -41.86 14.85 17.12
C VAL A 18 -42.15 14.48 15.68
N PHE A 19 -41.09 14.28 14.91
CA PHE A 19 -41.16 13.90 13.51
C PHE A 19 -40.70 12.46 13.31
N GLU A 20 -41.29 11.78 12.33
CA GLU A 20 -40.83 10.48 11.84
C GLU A 20 -40.38 10.61 10.39
N LEU A 21 -39.21 10.08 10.08
CA LEU A 21 -38.71 10.02 8.71
C LEU A 21 -39.38 8.86 7.96
N LYS A 22 -40.28 9.19 7.03
CA LYS A 22 -40.90 8.23 6.09
C LYS A 22 -40.37 8.48 4.68
N GLY A 23 -39.49 7.60 4.22
CA GLY A 23 -38.78 7.79 2.95
C GLY A 23 -37.86 9.01 3.04
N ASN A 24 -38.18 10.08 2.30
CA ASN A 24 -37.42 11.34 2.29
C ASN A 24 -38.22 12.54 2.84
N ARG A 25 -39.28 12.27 3.63
CA ARG A 25 -40.14 13.32 4.20
C ARG A 25 -40.31 13.10 5.70
N TYR A 26 -40.26 14.20 6.45
CA TYR A 26 -40.64 14.22 7.85
C TYR A 26 -42.15 14.42 7.98
N GLU A 27 -42.81 13.52 8.71
CA GLU A 27 -44.21 13.65 9.11
C GLU A 27 -44.29 13.92 10.60
N LEU A 28 -45.13 14.89 11.00
CA LEU A 28 -45.37 15.18 12.41
C LEU A 28 -46.18 14.03 13.03
N LEU A 29 -45.61 13.39 14.06
CA LEU A 29 -46.30 12.39 14.86
C LEU A 29 -47.05 13.00 16.04
N GLU A 30 -46.39 13.91 16.76
CA GLU A 30 -46.92 14.48 18.00
C GLU A 30 -46.42 15.90 18.20
N SER A 31 -47.26 16.76 18.77
CA SER A 31 -46.92 18.12 19.17
C SER A 31 -47.39 18.37 20.60
N LYS A 32 -46.48 18.68 21.52
CA LYS A 32 -46.81 19.05 22.92
C LYS A 32 -46.34 20.46 23.23
N LYS A 33 -47.14 21.21 23.98
CA LYS A 33 -46.82 22.59 24.41
C LYS A 33 -46.67 22.64 25.91
N TYR A 34 -45.67 23.38 26.37
CA TYR A 34 -45.34 23.56 27.78
C TYR A 34 -45.16 25.06 28.09
N PRO A 35 -45.73 25.60 29.18
CA PRO A 35 -45.49 26.97 29.59
C PRO A 35 -44.07 27.16 30.15
N ILE A 36 -43.44 28.32 29.88
CA ILE A 36 -42.17 28.68 30.50
C ILE A 36 -42.45 29.28 31.89
N THR A 37 -41.82 28.73 32.93
CA THR A 37 -41.96 29.25 34.30
C THR A 37 -40.80 30.22 34.62
N GLU A 38 -41.04 31.25 35.44
CA GLU A 38 -40.17 32.42 35.69
C GLU A 38 -38.69 32.16 36.04
N LYS A 39 -38.31 30.92 36.39
CA LYS A 39 -36.92 30.57 36.70
C LYS A 39 -36.12 30.03 35.51
N GLY A 40 -36.65 30.08 34.28
CA GLY A 40 -36.02 29.46 33.12
C GLY A 40 -35.95 27.93 33.20
N LEU A 41 -36.46 27.34 34.28
CA LEU A 41 -36.48 25.92 34.59
C LEU A 41 -37.60 25.24 33.80
N PHE A 42 -37.22 24.32 32.93
CA PHE A 42 -38.12 23.45 32.21
C PHE A 42 -38.56 22.34 33.15
N SER A 43 -39.85 22.25 33.46
CA SER A 43 -40.42 21.10 34.16
C SER A 43 -41.04 20.16 33.12
N PHE A 44 -40.21 19.41 32.39
CA PHE A 44 -40.69 18.38 31.47
C PHE A 44 -40.74 17.02 32.21
N SER A 45 -41.81 16.75 32.96
CA SER A 45 -41.98 15.48 33.67
C SER A 45 -42.40 14.31 32.77
N ASP A 46 -42.95 14.59 31.58
CA ASP A 46 -43.75 13.59 30.83
C ASP A 46 -43.18 13.25 29.44
N LEU A 47 -41.95 13.65 29.12
CA LEU A 47 -41.38 13.39 27.80
C LEU A 47 -40.70 12.00 27.74
N ILE A 48 -41.51 10.95 27.65
CA ILE A 48 -41.04 9.58 27.36
C ILE A 48 -41.21 9.35 25.87
N ILE A 49 -40.31 9.91 25.06
CA ILE A 49 -40.31 9.68 23.61
C ILE A 49 -38.90 9.26 23.22
N ASP A 50 -38.80 8.08 22.63
CA ASP A 50 -37.56 7.57 22.03
C ASP A 50 -37.32 8.32 20.72
N PHE A 51 -36.24 9.10 20.66
CA PHE A 51 -35.81 9.86 19.49
C PHE A 51 -34.31 9.65 19.27
N GLU A 52 -33.88 9.68 18.00
CA GLU A 52 -32.47 9.53 17.62
C GLU A 52 -31.74 10.87 17.72
N ASP A 53 -32.36 11.91 17.16
CA ASP A 53 -31.83 13.26 17.04
C ASP A 53 -32.79 14.29 17.68
N ALA A 54 -32.21 15.31 18.30
CA ALA A 54 -32.93 16.48 18.80
C ALA A 54 -32.46 17.75 18.11
N TYR A 55 -33.32 18.74 17.98
CA TYR A 55 -33.04 20.05 17.38
C TYR A 55 -33.63 21.14 18.26
N LEU A 56 -32.99 22.31 18.32
CA LEU A 56 -33.47 23.43 19.13
C LEU A 56 -33.65 24.67 18.24
N SER A 57 -34.80 25.32 18.32
CA SER A 57 -35.07 26.62 17.74
C SER A 57 -35.23 27.67 18.84
N LEU A 58 -34.49 28.76 18.70
CA LEU A 58 -34.58 29.95 19.55
C LEU A 58 -35.43 31.02 18.87
N PRO A 59 -36.21 31.81 19.64
CA PRO A 59 -36.90 32.96 19.09
C PRO A 59 -35.89 34.06 18.76
N VAL A 60 -36.22 34.96 17.83
CA VAL A 60 -35.27 36.03 17.43
C VAL A 60 -34.94 36.98 18.57
N SER A 61 -35.77 37.07 19.62
CA SER A 61 -35.49 37.86 20.83
C SER A 61 -34.30 37.34 21.66
N TYR A 62 -33.85 36.11 21.41
CA TYR A 62 -32.67 35.51 22.05
C TYR A 62 -31.42 35.63 21.16
N LEU A 63 -31.58 36.21 19.98
CA LEU A 63 -30.52 36.38 18.99
C LEU A 63 -30.21 37.86 18.84
N ASN A 64 -28.95 38.15 18.59
CA ASN A 64 -28.48 39.47 18.23
C ASN A 64 -27.97 39.46 16.79
N PHE A 65 -28.04 40.63 16.15
CA PHE A 65 -27.77 40.78 14.73
C PHE A 65 -26.82 41.94 14.48
N ARG A 66 -25.88 41.74 13.54
CA ARG A 66 -25.06 42.79 12.94
C ARG A 66 -24.99 42.56 11.43
N ILE A 67 -25.00 43.65 10.67
CA ILE A 67 -24.72 43.61 9.24
C ILE A 67 -23.29 44.05 9.02
N VAL A 68 -22.54 43.26 8.26
CA VAL A 68 -21.16 43.51 7.89
C VAL A 68 -21.04 43.42 6.37
N ASP A 69 -20.46 44.45 5.75
CA ASP A 69 -20.21 44.47 4.31
C ASP A 69 -18.81 43.90 4.03
N LEU A 70 -18.73 42.75 3.35
CA LEU A 70 -17.48 42.07 3.03
C LEU A 70 -17.21 42.07 1.52
N PRO A 71 -15.94 42.13 1.08
CA PRO A 71 -15.58 42.12 -0.34
C PRO A 71 -15.53 40.70 -0.95
N PHE A 72 -16.02 39.67 -0.26
CA PHE A 72 -15.99 38.27 -0.69
C PHE A 72 -17.20 37.49 -0.14
N SER A 73 -17.58 36.41 -0.82
CA SER A 73 -18.67 35.50 -0.43
C SER A 73 -18.21 34.14 0.07
N ASP A 74 -16.89 33.91 0.08
CA ASP A 74 -16.33 32.62 0.49
C ASP A 74 -16.61 32.36 1.96
N LYS A 75 -17.24 31.23 2.27
CA LYS A 75 -17.74 30.93 3.62
C LYS A 75 -16.62 30.75 4.64
N GLU A 76 -15.49 30.14 4.25
CA GLU A 76 -14.36 29.95 5.15
C GLU A 76 -13.72 31.31 5.47
N ARG A 77 -13.53 32.12 4.43
CA ARG A 77 -12.97 33.47 4.57
C ARG A 77 -13.89 34.41 5.37
N ILE A 78 -15.20 34.33 5.19
CA ILE A 78 -16.18 35.06 6.03
C ILE A 78 -15.99 34.67 7.49
N ARG A 79 -15.92 33.38 7.80
CA ARG A 79 -15.75 32.91 9.17
C ARG A 79 -14.44 33.32 9.83
N GLU A 80 -13.36 33.45 9.05
CA GLU A 80 -12.08 33.95 9.56
C GLU A 80 -12.12 35.44 9.86
N VAL A 81 -12.78 36.25 9.02
CA VAL A 81 -12.77 37.72 9.12
C VAL A 81 -13.84 38.23 10.08
N LEU A 82 -15.01 37.59 10.13
CA LEU A 82 -16.17 38.06 10.89
C LEU A 82 -15.90 38.26 12.40
N PRO A 83 -15.13 37.40 13.11
CA PRO A 83 -14.74 37.65 14.50
C PRO A 83 -14.10 39.03 14.72
N PHE A 84 -13.20 39.44 13.82
CA PHE A 84 -12.47 40.71 13.95
C PHE A 84 -13.38 41.92 13.69
N GLU A 85 -14.34 41.79 12.78
CA GLU A 85 -15.34 42.82 12.51
C GLU A 85 -16.34 42.96 13.67
N LEU A 86 -16.66 41.85 14.35
CA LEU A 86 -17.62 41.81 15.45
C LEU A 86 -17.04 42.20 16.80
N ASP A 87 -15.75 42.00 17.05
CA ASP A 87 -15.13 42.21 18.38
C ASP A 87 -15.33 43.64 18.91
N GLY A 88 -15.28 44.64 18.02
CA GLY A 88 -15.56 46.05 18.36
C GLY A 88 -17.04 46.41 18.52
N MET A 89 -17.96 45.50 18.18
CA MET A 89 -19.41 45.75 18.13
C MET A 89 -20.20 45.00 19.22
N ILE A 90 -19.55 44.07 19.93
CA ILE A 90 -20.15 43.17 20.91
C ILE A 90 -19.69 43.54 22.32
N LEU A 91 -20.65 43.80 23.19
CA LEU A 91 -20.38 44.02 24.61
C LEU A 91 -19.86 42.72 25.24
N GLY A 92 -18.66 42.76 25.82
CA GLY A 92 -18.00 41.58 26.37
C GLY A 92 -17.03 40.87 25.40
N GLY A 93 -16.88 41.37 24.18
CA GLY A 93 -15.95 40.83 23.17
C GLY A 93 -16.49 39.57 22.48
N ILE A 94 -15.86 39.19 21.37
CA ILE A 94 -16.27 38.05 20.55
C ILE A 94 -16.23 36.71 21.32
N ASP A 95 -15.33 36.60 22.29
CA ASP A 95 -15.15 35.39 23.11
C ASP A 95 -16.35 35.07 24.01
N SER A 96 -17.23 36.04 24.26
CA SER A 96 -18.41 35.89 25.11
C SER A 96 -19.65 35.39 24.35
N VAL A 97 -19.59 35.33 23.03
CA VAL A 97 -20.73 34.96 22.16
C VAL A 97 -20.40 33.79 21.25
N ILE A 98 -21.44 33.11 20.79
CA ILE A 98 -21.36 32.18 19.67
C ILE A 98 -22.07 32.80 18.48
N PHE A 99 -21.52 32.64 17.28
CA PHE A 99 -22.05 33.28 16.09
C PHE A 99 -22.11 32.37 14.86
N ASP A 100 -23.01 32.71 13.94
CA ASP A 100 -23.08 32.17 12.59
C ASP A 100 -23.36 33.30 11.59
N ASP A 101 -23.14 32.98 10.32
CA ASP A 101 -23.16 33.94 9.22
C ASP A 101 -24.18 33.54 8.15
N ILE A 102 -24.89 34.54 7.61
CA ILE A 102 -25.79 34.38 6.47
C ILE A 102 -25.53 35.50 5.48
N VAL A 103 -25.30 35.16 4.21
CA VAL A 103 -25.22 36.16 3.13
C VAL A 103 -26.64 36.57 2.75
N VAL A 104 -26.97 37.85 2.95
CA VAL A 104 -28.34 38.39 2.74
C VAL A 104 -28.48 39.19 1.45
N ASP A 105 -27.39 39.79 0.96
CA ASP A 105 -27.36 40.46 -0.35
C ASP A 105 -25.96 40.35 -1.00
N SER A 106 -25.94 40.41 -2.33
CA SER A 106 -24.73 40.39 -3.17
C SER A 106 -24.77 41.42 -4.31
N SER A 107 -25.74 42.35 -4.31
CA SER A 107 -26.16 43.11 -5.50
C SER A 107 -25.30 44.32 -5.86
N SER A 108 -24.11 44.50 -5.28
CA SER A 108 -23.29 45.73 -5.50
C SER A 108 -21.77 45.50 -5.60
N GLY A 109 -21.32 44.25 -5.75
CA GLY A 109 -19.89 43.91 -5.69
C GLY A 109 -19.32 43.89 -4.27
N LYS A 110 -20.15 44.18 -3.26
CA LYS A 110 -19.95 43.81 -1.86
C LYS A 110 -21.01 42.78 -1.46
N TYR A 111 -20.65 41.92 -0.52
CA TYR A 111 -21.54 40.92 0.05
C TYR A 111 -21.97 41.40 1.43
N GLN A 112 -23.28 41.56 1.60
CA GLN A 112 -23.85 41.92 2.88
C GLN A 112 -24.06 40.64 3.69
N VAL A 113 -23.34 40.54 4.80
CA VAL A 113 -23.38 39.38 5.70
C VAL A 113 -24.11 39.76 6.98
N LEU A 114 -25.16 39.00 7.29
CA LEU A 114 -25.85 39.03 8.56
C LEU A 114 -25.12 38.11 9.54
N ALA A 115 -24.42 38.70 10.50
CA ALA A 115 -23.89 38.00 11.65
C ALA A 115 -25.01 37.81 12.67
N VAL A 116 -25.28 36.55 13.02
CA VAL A 116 -26.25 36.15 14.03
C VAL A 116 -25.50 35.59 15.22
N TYR A 117 -25.69 36.15 16.41
CA TYR A 117 -24.96 35.72 17.59
C TYR A 117 -25.80 35.68 18.86
N ALA A 118 -25.41 34.81 19.79
CA ALA A 118 -26.05 34.63 21.09
C ALA A 118 -24.98 34.55 22.18
N GLU A 119 -25.34 34.96 23.41
CA GLU A 119 -24.43 34.87 24.55
C GLU A 119 -24.14 33.41 24.90
N LYS A 120 -22.86 33.06 25.05
CA LYS A 120 -22.45 31.68 25.36
C LYS A 120 -23.06 31.17 26.65
N LYS A 121 -23.09 32.01 27.70
CA LYS A 121 -23.66 31.67 29.00
C LYS A 121 -25.15 31.28 28.92
N MET A 122 -25.90 31.94 28.04
CA MET A 122 -27.30 31.62 27.79
C MET A 122 -27.43 30.25 27.11
N ILE A 123 -26.65 30.01 26.05
CA ILE A 123 -26.64 28.75 25.31
C ILE A 123 -26.18 27.58 26.21
N GLU A 124 -25.14 27.78 27.00
CA GLU A 124 -24.63 26.81 27.97
C GLU A 124 -25.71 26.42 28.99
N GLY A 125 -26.41 27.40 29.56
CA GLY A 125 -27.50 27.16 30.50
C GLY A 125 -28.64 26.34 29.87
N MET A 126 -29.04 26.66 28.64
CA MET A 126 -30.06 25.91 27.92
C MET A 126 -29.61 24.48 27.62
N LEU A 127 -28.39 24.29 27.13
CA LEU A 127 -27.84 22.97 26.82
C LEU A 127 -27.68 22.11 28.07
N ALA A 128 -27.19 22.67 29.17
CA ALA A 128 -27.07 21.96 30.45
C ALA A 128 -28.43 21.45 30.95
N GLN A 129 -29.48 22.26 30.78
CA GLN A 129 -30.83 21.91 31.17
C GLN A 129 -31.47 20.88 30.26
N LEU A 130 -31.27 20.95 28.94
CA LEU A 130 -31.69 19.88 28.04
C LEU A 130 -30.96 18.57 28.35
N LYS A 131 -29.66 18.66 28.67
CA LYS A 131 -28.82 17.52 29.01
C LYS A 131 -29.25 16.83 30.31
N SER A 132 -29.78 17.54 31.30
CA SER A 132 -30.35 16.90 32.50
C SER A 132 -31.59 16.05 32.20
N HIS A 133 -32.25 16.28 31.06
CA HIS A 133 -33.33 15.46 30.52
C HIS A 133 -32.85 14.49 29.43
N ASN A 134 -31.53 14.29 29.31
CA ASN A 134 -30.91 13.39 28.33
C ASN A 134 -31.15 13.82 26.87
N ILE A 135 -31.45 15.10 26.64
CA ILE A 135 -31.64 15.73 25.33
C ILE A 135 -30.36 16.50 24.97
N ASP A 136 -29.81 16.23 23.80
CA ASP A 136 -28.61 16.89 23.30
C ASP A 136 -28.85 17.33 21.84
N PRO A 137 -29.24 18.60 21.58
CA PRO A 137 -29.63 19.04 20.24
C PRO A 137 -28.47 18.96 19.24
N VAL A 138 -28.66 18.37 18.06
CA VAL A 138 -27.66 18.26 17.00
C VAL A 138 -27.25 19.65 16.49
N PHE A 139 -28.21 20.56 16.35
CA PHE A 139 -27.98 21.98 16.04
C PHE A 139 -28.95 22.90 16.78
N ILE A 140 -28.59 24.18 16.86
CA ILE A 140 -29.42 25.26 17.40
C ILE A 140 -29.68 26.28 16.29
N THR A 141 -30.95 26.52 15.96
CA THR A 141 -31.40 27.40 14.87
C THR A 141 -32.46 28.41 15.33
N SER A 142 -33.13 29.10 14.40
CA SER A 142 -34.32 29.91 14.66
C SER A 142 -35.34 29.83 13.52
N LEU A 143 -36.54 29.31 13.81
CA LEU A 143 -37.66 29.31 12.86
C LEU A 143 -38.08 30.73 12.46
N GLU A 144 -37.98 31.66 13.41
CA GLU A 144 -38.32 33.06 13.20
C GLU A 144 -37.40 33.73 12.19
N LEU A 145 -36.10 33.50 12.36
CA LEU A 145 -35.11 33.96 11.41
C LEU A 145 -35.32 33.36 10.02
N ARG A 146 -35.57 32.04 9.90
CA ARG A 146 -35.81 31.39 8.60
C ARG A 146 -36.93 32.06 7.81
N LYS A 147 -38.04 32.38 8.48
CA LYS A 147 -39.16 33.06 7.83
C LYS A 147 -38.76 34.45 7.34
N ILE A 148 -38.04 35.21 8.17
CA ILE A 148 -37.59 36.56 7.82
C ILE A 148 -36.64 36.52 6.61
N LEU A 149 -35.76 35.52 6.52
CA LEU A 149 -34.83 35.36 5.40
C LEU A 149 -35.50 35.09 4.04
N LYS A 150 -36.74 34.58 4.00
CA LYS A 150 -37.46 34.38 2.73
C LYS A 150 -37.81 35.69 2.02
N ASP A 151 -37.98 36.77 2.78
CA ASP A 151 -38.24 38.12 2.30
C ASP A 151 -37.57 39.12 3.25
N PHE A 152 -36.24 39.15 3.19
CA PHE A 152 -35.38 39.81 4.17
C PHE A 152 -35.60 41.32 4.19
N SER A 153 -35.93 41.83 5.37
CA SER A 153 -35.92 43.26 5.69
C SER A 153 -35.52 43.44 7.15
N LEU A 154 -34.68 44.44 7.41
CA LEU A 154 -34.18 44.77 8.75
C LEU A 154 -35.31 45.03 9.74
N ASP A 155 -36.38 45.70 9.32
CA ASP A 155 -37.50 46.07 10.20
C ASP A 155 -38.22 44.83 10.73
N LYS A 156 -38.22 43.73 9.97
CA LYS A 156 -38.88 42.47 10.33
C LYS A 156 -38.15 41.71 11.43
N LEU A 157 -36.86 41.99 11.67
CA LEU A 157 -36.11 41.39 12.79
C LEU A 157 -36.63 41.86 14.15
N PHE A 158 -37.21 43.06 14.21
CA PHE A 158 -37.73 43.67 15.45
C PHE A 158 -39.23 43.41 15.68
N SER A 159 -39.91 42.75 14.74
CA SER A 159 -41.35 42.47 14.83
C SER A 159 -41.65 41.12 14.16
N PRO A 160 -41.24 40.00 14.78
CA PRO A 160 -41.44 38.67 14.22
C PRO A 160 -42.93 38.31 14.17
N ASP A 161 -43.53 38.40 12.99
CA ASP A 161 -44.91 37.99 12.77
C ASP A 161 -44.96 36.48 12.47
N ILE A 162 -44.92 35.63 13.49
CA ILE A 162 -45.12 34.17 13.33
C ILE A 162 -46.23 33.70 14.25
N THR A 163 -47.44 33.69 13.71
CA THR A 163 -48.65 33.38 14.49
C THR A 163 -49.30 32.04 14.17
N ASP A 164 -48.98 31.36 13.05
CA ASP A 164 -49.61 30.06 12.72
C ASP A 164 -48.73 28.84 13.04
N ASN A 165 -49.32 27.86 13.74
CA ASN A 165 -48.68 26.60 14.14
C ASN A 165 -48.31 25.74 12.91
N GLN A 166 -49.14 25.74 11.85
CA GLN A 166 -48.83 24.95 10.64
C GLN A 166 -47.59 25.50 9.92
N GLY A 167 -47.47 26.83 9.85
CA GLY A 167 -46.29 27.49 9.32
C GLY A 167 -45.02 27.13 10.09
N ARG A 168 -45.07 27.05 11.42
CA ARG A 168 -43.91 26.66 12.24
C ARG A 168 -43.50 25.20 12.01
N ILE A 169 -44.45 24.28 11.87
CA ILE A 169 -44.16 22.87 11.55
C ILE A 169 -43.45 22.77 10.20
N ALA A 170 -43.93 23.51 9.18
CA ALA A 170 -43.29 23.53 7.86
C ALA A 170 -41.86 24.08 7.93
N LEU A 171 -41.65 25.19 8.65
CA LEU A 171 -40.31 25.77 8.84
C LEU A 171 -39.38 24.83 9.61
N ALA A 172 -39.88 24.08 10.60
CA ALA A 172 -39.09 23.10 11.36
C ALA A 172 -38.59 21.96 10.46
N ILE A 173 -39.44 21.45 9.59
CA ILE A 173 -39.04 20.45 8.58
C ILE A 173 -37.96 21.03 7.67
N GLU A 174 -38.14 22.25 7.19
CA GLU A 174 -37.15 22.90 6.31
C GLU A 174 -35.79 23.12 7.02
N GLU A 175 -35.79 23.54 8.29
CA GLU A 175 -34.58 23.67 9.13
C GLU A 175 -33.87 22.34 9.34
N MET A 176 -34.62 21.26 9.60
CA MET A 176 -34.05 19.90 9.77
C MET A 176 -33.30 19.41 8.54
N PHE A 177 -33.73 19.80 7.34
CA PHE A 177 -33.03 19.45 6.10
C PHE A 177 -31.85 20.37 5.80
N ASN A 178 -32.03 21.68 5.96
CA ASN A 178 -31.01 22.67 5.64
C ASN A 178 -31.10 23.84 6.62
N PRO A 179 -30.36 23.81 7.74
CA PRO A 179 -30.49 24.81 8.78
C PRO A 179 -30.03 26.18 8.29
N SER A 180 -30.81 27.22 8.57
CA SER A 180 -30.43 28.59 8.19
C SER A 180 -29.25 29.12 9.00
N ILE A 181 -29.19 28.76 10.28
CA ILE A 181 -28.04 28.98 11.16
C ILE A 181 -27.82 27.76 12.04
N ASN A 182 -26.60 27.59 12.54
CA ASN A 182 -26.26 26.61 13.53
C ASN A 182 -25.33 27.20 14.61
N LEU A 183 -25.89 27.40 15.81
CA LEU A 183 -25.14 27.85 16.99
C LEU A 183 -24.52 26.69 17.80
N ARG A 184 -24.55 25.44 17.32
CA ARG A 184 -23.75 24.32 17.85
C ARG A 184 -22.35 24.32 17.24
N LYS A 185 -21.55 25.31 17.59
CA LYS A 185 -20.17 25.49 17.12
C LYS A 185 -19.20 25.60 18.29
N ASP A 186 -17.92 25.55 17.95
CA ASP A 186 -16.80 25.71 18.87
C ASP A 186 -16.94 24.80 20.10
N GLU A 187 -16.93 25.37 21.31
CA GLU A 187 -17.04 24.64 22.58
C GLU A 187 -18.38 23.93 22.79
N PHE A 188 -19.42 24.30 22.02
CA PHE A 188 -20.74 23.69 22.08
C PHE A 188 -20.97 22.65 20.99
N SER A 189 -19.99 22.35 20.14
CA SER A 189 -20.11 21.39 19.03
C SER A 189 -20.71 20.05 19.46
N TYR A 190 -21.58 19.47 18.64
CA TYR A 190 -22.24 18.20 18.94
C TYR A 190 -21.24 17.02 18.88
N THR A 191 -21.04 16.31 20.00
CA THR A 191 -20.00 15.28 20.13
C THR A 191 -20.52 13.84 20.18
N ARG A 192 -21.83 13.62 20.33
CA ARG A 192 -22.42 12.28 20.56
C ARG A 192 -22.14 11.27 19.44
N ASP A 193 -22.09 11.69 18.18
CA ASP A 193 -21.74 10.79 17.07
C ASP A 193 -20.24 10.49 17.00
N SER A 194 -19.39 11.44 17.37
CA SER A 194 -17.95 11.23 17.42
C SER A 194 -17.56 10.17 18.47
N GLU A 195 -18.27 10.10 19.60
CA GLU A 195 -18.06 9.06 20.62
C GLU A 195 -18.54 7.68 20.15
N LYS A 196 -19.68 7.61 19.45
CA LYS A 196 -20.18 6.37 18.84
C LYS A 196 -19.20 5.82 17.78
N ILE A 197 -18.70 6.69 16.90
CA ILE A 197 -17.72 6.33 15.85
C ILE A 197 -16.40 5.88 16.48
N LYS A 198 -15.89 6.60 17.49
CA LYS A 198 -14.66 6.21 18.19
C LYS A 198 -14.77 4.84 18.88
N LYS A 199 -15.98 4.47 19.33
CA LYS A 199 -16.26 3.15 19.92
C LYS A 199 -16.33 2.05 18.87
N SER A 200 -16.92 2.29 17.70
CA SER A 200 -16.99 1.31 16.60
C SER A 200 -15.65 1.10 15.89
N MET A 201 -14.79 2.13 15.84
CA MET A 201 -13.45 2.03 15.21
C MET A 201 -12.47 1.11 15.96
N LYS A 202 -12.68 0.84 17.27
CA LYS A 202 -11.78 -0.04 18.02
C LYS A 202 -11.70 -1.44 17.42
N ILE A 203 -12.83 -1.98 16.94
CA ILE A 203 -12.88 -3.32 16.33
C ILE A 203 -12.12 -3.33 15.00
N SER A 204 -12.34 -2.32 14.16
CA SER A 204 -11.65 -2.18 12.86
C SER A 204 -10.13 -2.05 13.05
N VAL A 205 -9.67 -1.26 14.03
CA VAL A 205 -8.24 -1.11 14.33
C VAL A 205 -7.62 -2.43 14.79
N VAL A 206 -8.30 -3.18 15.67
CA VAL A 206 -7.84 -4.51 16.11
C VAL A 206 -7.78 -5.48 14.91
N LEU A 207 -8.77 -5.46 14.02
CA LEU A 207 -8.78 -6.32 12.84
C LEU A 207 -7.62 -6.00 11.88
N ILE A 208 -7.34 -4.71 11.65
CA ILE A 208 -6.20 -4.27 10.83
C ILE A 208 -4.87 -4.72 11.45
N LEU A 209 -4.71 -4.58 12.77
CA LEU A 209 -3.53 -5.06 13.49
C LEU A 209 -3.36 -6.58 13.37
N LEU A 210 -4.45 -7.33 13.45
CA LEU A 210 -4.44 -8.78 13.32
C LEU A 210 -4.05 -9.22 11.89
N ILE A 211 -4.57 -8.54 10.86
CA ILE A 211 -4.17 -8.77 9.46
C ILE A 211 -2.68 -8.43 9.27
N ALA A 212 -2.21 -7.31 9.80
CA ALA A 212 -0.80 -6.93 9.72
C ALA A 212 0.11 -7.97 10.39
N LEU A 213 -0.31 -8.52 11.54
CA LEU A 213 0.43 -9.56 12.24
C LEU A 213 0.51 -10.88 11.43
N ILE A 214 -0.57 -11.27 10.75
CA ILE A 214 -0.56 -12.42 9.84
C ILE A 214 0.40 -12.21 8.67
N LEU A 215 0.41 -11.02 8.07
CA LEU A 215 1.31 -10.69 6.96
C LEU A 215 2.79 -10.72 7.38
N VAL A 216 3.11 -10.18 8.56
CA VAL A 216 4.46 -10.24 9.12
C VAL A 216 4.87 -11.69 9.38
N PHE A 217 3.96 -12.51 9.91
CA PHE A 217 4.23 -13.92 10.15
C PHE A 217 4.50 -14.70 8.85
N ASP A 218 3.69 -14.51 7.79
CA ASP A 218 3.93 -15.13 6.48
C ASP A 218 5.29 -14.74 5.90
N LEU A 219 5.65 -13.45 5.98
CA LEU A 219 6.91 -12.94 5.47
C LEU A 219 8.11 -13.54 6.22
N LEU A 220 8.05 -13.60 7.55
CA LEU A 220 9.08 -14.24 8.36
C LEU A 220 9.19 -15.74 8.06
N PHE A 221 8.06 -16.43 7.95
CA PHE A 221 8.02 -17.85 7.64
C PHE A 221 8.69 -18.14 6.29
N ARG A 222 8.37 -17.34 5.25
CA ARG A 222 8.98 -17.43 3.93
C ARG A 222 10.49 -17.22 3.99
N ILE A 223 10.96 -16.17 4.67
CA ILE A 223 12.40 -15.88 4.79
C ILE A 223 13.15 -17.03 5.47
N ILE A 224 12.60 -17.57 6.56
CA ILE A 224 13.24 -18.67 7.30
C ILE A 224 13.26 -19.95 6.45
N SER A 225 12.15 -20.27 5.79
CA SER A 225 12.04 -21.45 4.93
C SER A 225 13.04 -21.39 3.77
N THR A 226 13.10 -20.27 3.04
CA THR A 226 14.03 -20.08 1.93
C THR A 226 15.50 -20.17 2.38
N LYS A 227 15.85 -19.60 3.54
CA LYS A 227 17.21 -19.72 4.08
C LYS A 227 17.58 -21.17 4.39
N ARG A 228 16.64 -21.95 4.94
CA ARG A 228 16.86 -23.39 5.21
C ARG A 228 17.06 -24.18 3.93
N GLU A 229 16.26 -23.91 2.90
CA GLU A 229 16.38 -24.56 1.59
C GLU A 229 17.74 -24.27 0.92
N VAL A 230 18.19 -23.02 0.94
CA VAL A 230 19.51 -22.65 0.42
C VAL A 230 20.63 -23.38 1.16
N ALA A 231 20.58 -23.42 2.50
CA ALA A 231 21.58 -24.13 3.29
C ALA A 231 21.58 -25.64 2.99
N PHE A 232 20.40 -26.24 2.83
CA PHE A 232 20.25 -27.65 2.46
C PHE A 232 20.86 -27.95 1.07
N LEU A 233 20.58 -27.10 0.08
CA LEU A 233 21.15 -27.24 -1.27
C LEU A 233 22.67 -27.08 -1.26
N GLN A 234 23.20 -26.08 -0.54
CA GLN A 234 24.65 -25.88 -0.40
C GLN A 234 25.34 -27.08 0.24
N ASN A 235 24.75 -27.64 1.30
CA ASN A 235 25.28 -28.84 1.96
C ASN A 235 25.22 -30.06 1.04
N THR A 236 24.13 -30.23 0.29
CA THR A 236 24.00 -31.31 -0.70
C THR A 236 25.06 -31.18 -1.79
N MET A 237 25.21 -29.99 -2.39
CA MET A 237 26.25 -29.72 -3.40
C MET A 237 27.65 -30.02 -2.86
N ARG A 238 27.97 -29.58 -1.65
CA ARG A 238 29.29 -29.82 -1.03
C ARG A 238 29.52 -31.31 -0.74
N LYS A 239 28.50 -32.03 -0.26
CA LYS A 239 28.58 -33.46 0.00
C LYS A 239 28.85 -34.23 -1.30
N THR A 240 28.04 -34.00 -2.33
CA THR A 240 28.22 -34.63 -3.64
C THR A 240 29.57 -34.28 -4.26
N TYR A 241 30.07 -33.06 -4.08
CA TYR A 241 31.42 -32.69 -4.54
C TYR A 241 32.51 -33.49 -3.84
N THR A 242 32.44 -33.58 -2.51
CA THR A 242 33.41 -34.33 -1.70
C THR A 242 33.42 -35.82 -2.04
N ASP A 243 32.25 -36.38 -2.36
CA ASP A 243 32.12 -37.78 -2.77
C ASP A 243 32.84 -38.08 -4.11
N ILE A 244 32.91 -37.09 -5.02
CA ILE A 244 33.58 -37.21 -6.33
C ILE A 244 35.09 -36.90 -6.22
N PHE A 245 35.47 -35.88 -5.44
CA PHE A 245 36.86 -35.40 -5.31
C PHE A 245 37.33 -35.38 -3.85
N PRO A 246 37.59 -36.55 -3.23
CA PRO A 246 37.94 -36.65 -1.81
C PRO A 246 39.29 -36.02 -1.43
N GLU A 247 40.19 -35.80 -2.38
CA GLU A 247 41.51 -35.20 -2.13
C GLU A 247 41.46 -33.66 -1.99
N GLU A 248 40.39 -33.00 -2.46
CA GLU A 248 40.29 -31.54 -2.49
C GLU A 248 39.65 -30.99 -1.21
N LYS A 249 40.49 -30.52 -0.28
CA LYS A 249 40.05 -30.05 1.05
C LYS A 249 39.43 -28.64 1.06
N ASN A 250 39.78 -27.80 0.08
CA ASN A 250 39.34 -26.40 0.02
C ASN A 250 38.20 -26.22 -0.98
N ILE A 251 36.97 -26.43 -0.51
CA ILE A 251 35.75 -26.28 -1.31
C ILE A 251 35.14 -24.90 -1.01
N VAL A 252 35.28 -23.97 -1.96
CA VAL A 252 34.72 -22.60 -1.85
C VAL A 252 33.45 -22.48 -2.68
N ASN A 253 33.49 -22.93 -3.93
CA ASN A 253 32.35 -22.86 -4.85
C ASN A 253 32.25 -24.17 -5.63
N ALA A 254 31.64 -25.17 -4.98
CA ALA A 254 31.52 -26.54 -5.50
C ALA A 254 30.96 -26.60 -6.95
N PRO A 255 29.89 -25.87 -7.32
CA PRO A 255 29.41 -25.89 -8.70
C PRO A 255 30.42 -25.37 -9.72
N HIS A 256 31.13 -24.29 -9.39
CA HIS A 256 32.11 -23.69 -10.28
C HIS A 256 33.36 -24.58 -10.42
N GLN A 257 33.85 -25.13 -9.31
CA GLN A 257 34.98 -26.06 -9.30
C GLN A 257 34.65 -27.35 -10.08
N LEU A 258 33.45 -27.92 -9.89
CA LEU A 258 33.00 -29.09 -10.63
C LEU A 258 32.95 -28.82 -12.14
N LYS A 259 32.46 -27.65 -12.55
CA LYS A 259 32.44 -27.25 -13.96
C LYS A 259 33.84 -27.12 -14.54
N ALA A 260 34.81 -26.64 -13.76
CA ALA A 260 36.21 -26.56 -14.17
C ALA A 260 36.82 -27.97 -14.35
N HIS A 261 36.63 -28.86 -13.38
CA HIS A 261 37.07 -30.25 -13.45
C HIS A 261 36.43 -31.00 -14.63
N LEU A 262 35.13 -30.85 -14.86
CA LEU A 262 34.46 -31.44 -16.03
C LEU A 262 35.06 -30.95 -17.36
N LYS A 263 35.45 -29.69 -17.44
CA LYS A 263 36.10 -29.14 -18.65
C LYS A 263 37.49 -29.75 -18.83
N GLU A 264 38.27 -29.88 -17.76
CA GLU A 264 39.58 -30.51 -17.81
C GLU A 264 39.49 -31.99 -18.22
N LEU A 265 38.57 -32.74 -17.62
CA LEU A 265 38.33 -34.15 -17.96
C LEU A 265 37.91 -34.32 -19.42
N LYS A 266 37.00 -33.47 -19.93
CA LYS A 266 36.62 -33.47 -21.36
C LYS A 266 37.79 -33.16 -22.29
N ASN A 267 38.68 -32.24 -21.90
CA ASN A 267 39.87 -31.94 -22.68
C ASN A 267 40.83 -33.15 -22.71
N LYS A 268 40.99 -33.86 -21.58
CA LYS A 268 41.80 -35.09 -21.52
C LYS A 268 41.18 -36.20 -22.35
N GLU A 269 39.87 -36.44 -22.23
CA GLU A 269 39.13 -37.41 -23.04
C GLU A 269 39.29 -37.13 -24.55
N ALA A 270 39.20 -35.86 -24.94
CA ALA A 270 39.40 -35.44 -26.32
C ALA A 270 40.79 -35.78 -26.89
N LEU A 271 41.83 -35.94 -26.05
CA LEU A 271 43.14 -36.40 -26.49
C LEU A 271 43.15 -37.89 -26.85
N PHE A 272 42.31 -38.71 -26.18
CA PHE A 272 42.25 -40.16 -26.39
C PHE A 272 41.16 -40.59 -27.38
N LEU A 273 40.17 -39.74 -27.66
CA LEU A 273 39.11 -40.02 -28.64
C LEU A 273 39.70 -40.14 -30.06
N GLY A 274 39.69 -41.38 -30.58
CA GLY A 274 40.17 -41.72 -31.93
C GLY A 274 41.62 -42.24 -31.99
N VAL A 275 42.19 -42.62 -30.86
CA VAL A 275 43.50 -43.28 -30.79
C VAL A 275 43.30 -44.63 -30.10
N ASP A 276 43.79 -45.73 -30.70
CA ASP A 276 43.92 -47.03 -30.03
C ASP A 276 45.41 -47.40 -29.87
N PRO A 277 46.10 -46.81 -28.86
CA PRO A 277 47.53 -47.00 -28.70
C PRO A 277 47.92 -48.47 -28.50
N LEU A 278 47.04 -49.24 -27.85
CA LEU A 278 47.33 -50.63 -27.51
C LEU A 278 47.21 -51.52 -28.75
N ASP A 279 46.20 -51.33 -29.59
CA ASP A 279 46.08 -52.08 -30.84
C ASP A 279 47.22 -51.72 -31.81
N SER A 280 47.55 -50.44 -31.94
CA SER A 280 48.69 -49.99 -32.75
C SER A 280 50.02 -50.60 -32.28
N LEU A 281 50.29 -50.60 -30.97
CA LEU A 281 51.48 -51.25 -30.39
C LEU A 281 51.48 -52.77 -30.60
N LEU A 282 50.31 -53.42 -30.51
CA LEU A 282 50.17 -54.84 -30.76
C LEU A 282 50.50 -55.20 -32.21
N ARG A 283 49.97 -54.43 -33.18
CA ARG A 283 50.27 -54.60 -34.62
C ARG A 283 51.77 -54.43 -34.89
N ILE A 284 52.40 -53.39 -34.35
CA ILE A 284 53.86 -53.15 -34.49
C ILE A 284 54.67 -54.28 -33.84
N SER A 285 54.20 -54.85 -32.73
CA SER A 285 54.86 -55.97 -32.06
C SER A 285 54.90 -57.23 -32.94
N GLN A 286 53.86 -57.48 -33.73
CA GLN A 286 53.73 -58.69 -34.58
C GLN A 286 54.63 -58.67 -35.82
N ILE A 287 55.12 -57.50 -36.25
CA ILE A 287 55.99 -57.37 -37.44
C ILE A 287 57.39 -57.91 -37.15
N GLU A 288 57.91 -58.74 -38.06
CA GLU A 288 59.26 -59.30 -38.01
C GLU A 288 60.32 -58.22 -38.24
N LYS A 289 61.13 -57.92 -37.22
CA LYS A 289 61.97 -56.72 -37.17
C LYS A 289 63.39 -56.87 -37.75
N ARG A 290 63.88 -58.08 -38.05
CA ARG A 290 65.22 -58.39 -38.67
C ARG A 290 66.34 -57.33 -38.49
N GLY A 291 66.63 -56.94 -37.25
CA GLY A 291 67.71 -55.99 -36.91
C GLY A 291 67.34 -54.50 -36.92
N VAL A 292 66.09 -54.16 -37.22
CA VAL A 292 65.48 -52.84 -37.06
C VAL A 292 64.99 -52.66 -35.62
N VAL A 293 65.33 -51.54 -35.00
CA VAL A 293 64.94 -51.20 -33.62
C VAL A 293 64.13 -49.91 -33.63
N PHE A 294 62.94 -49.92 -33.04
CA PHE A 294 62.14 -48.73 -32.81
C PHE A 294 62.48 -48.13 -31.44
N ASN A 295 62.90 -46.86 -31.42
CA ASN A 295 63.30 -46.14 -30.21
C ASN A 295 62.18 -45.24 -29.70
N GLU A 296 61.35 -44.70 -30.61
CA GLU A 296 60.26 -43.80 -30.27
C GLU A 296 59.06 -44.08 -31.18
N ILE A 297 57.88 -44.23 -30.57
CA ILE A 297 56.60 -44.40 -31.26
C ILE A 297 55.70 -43.27 -30.78
N ILE A 298 55.30 -42.41 -31.71
CA ILE A 298 54.39 -41.30 -31.45
C ILE A 298 53.07 -41.65 -32.13
N ILE A 299 52.00 -41.75 -31.36
CA ILE A 299 50.66 -42.10 -31.84
C ILE A 299 49.78 -40.87 -31.70
N ASP A 300 49.29 -40.34 -32.81
CA ASP A 300 48.31 -39.25 -32.88
C ASP A 300 47.02 -39.77 -33.55
N LYS A 301 45.94 -38.99 -33.53
CA LYS A 301 44.62 -39.35 -34.08
C LYS A 301 44.60 -39.75 -35.55
N GLN A 302 45.63 -39.41 -36.31
CA GLN A 302 45.65 -39.62 -37.77
C GLN A 302 46.91 -40.33 -38.26
N ASN A 303 48.03 -40.20 -37.55
CA ASN A 303 49.31 -40.71 -38.00
C ASN A 303 50.06 -41.36 -36.83
N LEU A 304 50.76 -42.43 -37.14
CA LEU A 304 51.69 -43.10 -36.27
C LEU A 304 53.12 -42.88 -36.81
N ILE A 305 53.97 -42.27 -35.98
CA ILE A 305 55.35 -41.93 -36.33
C ILE A 305 56.28 -42.90 -35.62
N LEU A 306 57.03 -43.65 -36.40
CA LEU A 306 58.00 -44.65 -35.96
C LEU A 306 59.41 -44.12 -36.19
N LYS A 307 60.17 -43.91 -35.11
CA LYS A 307 61.58 -43.57 -35.19
C LYS A 307 62.44 -44.72 -34.70
N GLY A 308 63.52 -44.99 -35.41
CA GLY A 308 64.35 -46.14 -35.11
C GLY A 308 65.71 -46.14 -35.78
N GLU A 309 66.43 -47.24 -35.58
CA GLU A 309 67.71 -47.55 -36.20
C GLU A 309 67.62 -48.84 -37.02
N ALA A 310 68.28 -48.86 -38.17
CA ALA A 310 68.37 -50.00 -39.08
C ALA A 310 69.81 -50.19 -39.58
N PRO A 311 70.22 -51.42 -39.95
CA PRO A 311 71.60 -51.71 -40.37
C PRO A 311 71.95 -51.13 -41.75
N SER A 312 70.96 -50.81 -42.60
CA SER A 312 71.17 -50.23 -43.93
C SER A 312 69.92 -49.52 -44.44
N LEU A 313 70.07 -48.69 -45.49
CA LEU A 313 68.92 -48.08 -46.16
C LEU A 313 67.98 -49.13 -46.77
N SER A 314 68.53 -50.23 -47.28
CA SER A 314 67.75 -51.36 -47.80
C SER A 314 66.88 -52.00 -46.71
N ALA A 315 67.38 -52.11 -45.47
CA ALA A 315 66.60 -52.63 -44.35
C ALA A 315 65.43 -51.71 -43.96
N ILE A 316 65.58 -50.38 -44.13
CA ILE A 316 64.49 -49.42 -43.92
C ILE A 316 63.40 -49.59 -45.00
N GLN A 317 63.80 -49.75 -46.27
CA GLN A 317 62.86 -49.96 -47.37
C GLN A 317 62.10 -51.29 -47.24
N GLU A 318 62.78 -52.38 -46.86
CA GLU A 318 62.12 -53.64 -46.57
C GLU A 318 61.11 -53.51 -45.42
N MET A 319 61.45 -52.73 -44.39
CA MET A 319 60.55 -52.47 -43.26
C MET A 319 59.36 -51.61 -43.68
N GLN A 320 59.55 -50.64 -44.58
CA GLN A 320 58.46 -49.85 -45.17
C GLN A 320 57.44 -50.77 -45.85
N VAL A 321 57.90 -51.67 -46.73
CA VAL A 321 57.02 -52.61 -47.44
C VAL A 321 56.26 -53.53 -46.48
N ARG A 322 56.89 -53.97 -45.38
CA ARG A 322 56.19 -54.78 -44.35
C ARG A 322 55.18 -53.97 -43.56
N LEU A 323 55.47 -52.70 -43.28
CA LEU A 323 54.51 -51.82 -42.61
C LEU A 323 53.28 -51.56 -43.50
N GLU A 324 53.42 -51.55 -44.83
CA GLU A 324 52.31 -51.41 -45.78
C GLU A 324 51.32 -52.59 -45.74
N GLU A 325 51.70 -53.75 -45.19
CA GLU A 325 50.78 -54.88 -45.01
C GLU A 325 49.76 -54.61 -43.88
N PHE A 326 50.14 -53.82 -42.87
CA PHE A 326 49.36 -53.59 -41.64
C PHE A 326 48.83 -52.16 -41.49
N PHE A 327 49.42 -51.20 -42.20
CA PHE A 327 49.12 -49.77 -42.12
C PHE A 327 48.95 -49.16 -43.52
N ASP A 328 48.18 -48.08 -43.61
CA ASP A 328 47.96 -47.35 -44.86
C ASP A 328 48.95 -46.16 -44.95
N GLU A 329 49.25 -45.70 -46.17
CA GLU A 329 50.10 -44.51 -46.41
C GLU A 329 51.46 -44.51 -45.68
N VAL A 330 52.23 -45.59 -45.79
CA VAL A 330 53.56 -45.70 -45.17
C VAL A 330 54.60 -44.92 -45.98
N SER A 331 55.22 -43.91 -45.35
CA SER A 331 56.24 -43.07 -45.98
C SER A 331 57.48 -42.93 -45.10
N ILE A 332 58.66 -43.05 -45.70
CA ILE A 332 59.92 -42.70 -45.04
C ILE A 332 60.01 -41.17 -45.01
N SER A 333 59.86 -40.58 -43.84
CA SER A 333 59.88 -39.13 -43.65
C SER A 333 61.30 -38.57 -43.51
N ASP A 334 62.23 -39.35 -42.95
CA ASP A 334 63.64 -38.98 -42.81
C ASP A 334 64.54 -40.22 -42.74
N SER A 335 65.76 -40.13 -43.25
CA SER A 335 66.78 -41.17 -43.09
C SER A 335 68.19 -40.56 -43.10
N ARG A 336 69.01 -40.89 -42.10
CA ARG A 336 70.37 -40.34 -41.94
C ARG A 336 71.32 -41.34 -41.30
N THR A 337 72.59 -41.29 -41.67
CA THR A 337 73.63 -42.15 -41.07
C THR A 337 73.97 -41.68 -39.66
N SER A 338 73.98 -42.61 -38.70
CA SER A 338 74.40 -42.37 -37.32
C SER A 338 75.93 -42.51 -37.19
N ALA A 339 76.49 -41.94 -36.11
CA ALA A 339 77.91 -42.06 -35.79
C ALA A 339 78.37 -43.51 -35.53
N SER A 340 77.43 -44.41 -35.23
CA SER A 340 77.65 -45.84 -34.96
C SER A 340 77.68 -46.72 -36.22
N GLY A 341 77.46 -46.16 -37.42
CA GLY A 341 77.40 -46.91 -38.69
C GLY A 341 76.01 -47.45 -39.05
N ASN A 342 75.03 -47.38 -38.13
CA ASN A 342 73.62 -47.68 -38.41
C ASN A 342 72.91 -46.47 -39.07
N MET A 343 71.78 -46.71 -39.72
CA MET A 343 70.92 -45.68 -40.30
C MET A 343 69.76 -45.36 -39.33
N LEU A 344 69.66 -44.10 -38.91
CA LEU A 344 68.48 -43.57 -38.21
C LEU A 344 67.38 -43.28 -39.23
N PHE A 345 66.14 -43.62 -38.90
CA PHE A 345 64.99 -43.38 -39.76
C PHE A 345 63.79 -42.86 -39.00
N THR A 346 62.93 -42.15 -39.73
CA THR A 346 61.57 -41.80 -39.31
C THR A 346 60.62 -42.29 -40.39
N ILE A 347 59.68 -43.16 -40.03
CA ILE A 347 58.59 -43.60 -40.91
C ILE A 347 57.28 -43.06 -40.33
N THR A 348 56.49 -42.39 -41.17
CA THR A 348 55.14 -41.97 -40.84
C THR A 348 54.16 -42.92 -41.54
N VAL A 349 53.23 -43.47 -40.78
CA VAL A 349 52.17 -44.35 -41.28
C VAL A 349 50.81 -43.83 -40.83
N LYS A 350 49.74 -44.19 -41.54
CA LYS A 350 48.37 -43.99 -41.09
C LYS A 350 47.76 -45.31 -40.64
N GLU A 351 46.93 -45.25 -39.61
CA GLU A 351 46.13 -46.41 -39.25
C GLU A 351 45.16 -46.73 -40.38
N LYS A 352 45.10 -48.02 -40.73
CA LYS A 352 44.15 -48.57 -41.68
C LYS A 352 42.77 -48.58 -41.00
N VAL A 353 41.83 -47.82 -41.56
CA VAL A 353 40.47 -47.58 -41.00
C VAL A 353 39.66 -48.87 -40.94
#